data_AF-A0A0W8CP05-F1
#
_entry.id   AF-A0A0W8CP05-F1
#
_cell.length_a   1.000
_cell.length_b   1.000
_cell.length_c   1.000
_cell.angle_alpha   90.00
_cell.angle_beta   90.00
_cell.angle_gamma   90.00
#
_symmetry.space_group_name_H-M   'P 1'
#
loop_
_entity.id
_entity.type
_entity.pdbx_description
1 polymer ?
#
loop_
_entity_poly.entity_id
_entity_poly.type
_entity_poly.pdbx_seq_one_letter_code
_entity_poly.pdbx_strand_id
1 'polypeptide(L)'
;MRSIKDSNTKYRRMVIVPQDGLQESSERALKGDDPDLEIVRTNIPNVFAHMPLTDHRTQLLHMRNKLVIWDDPQISSLKRVVYLDPENLVLRNLDEIFACHQFCAVDNGQSVVYSNGLLVISPDSIVARNLYSDAIDGFMITGREYNYIGIIQGFMPGLFEAFEESPLFFLGWDGDDNGEESDGADDGDDAVDAVDVSVVHRLPFYYSINHMVFYERMNWDLYKCKDKNLAKGRSLVPY
;
A
#
# COMPACT_ATOMS: atom_id res chain seq x y z
N MET A 1 2.62 -1.36 15.38
CA MET A 1 1.35 -0.94 16.01
C MET A 1 1.42 0.39 16.74
N ARG A 2 2.35 0.59 17.67
CA ARG A 2 2.49 1.87 18.40
C ARG A 2 2.54 3.10 17.48
N SER A 3 3.29 3.02 16.39
CA SER A 3 3.36 4.07 15.36
C SER A 3 2.00 4.42 14.74
N ILE A 4 1.13 3.43 14.51
CA ILE A 4 -0.23 3.65 13.98
C ILE A 4 -1.09 4.35 15.04
N LYS A 5 -1.01 3.93 16.31
CA LYS A 5 -1.69 4.60 17.41
C LYS A 5 -1.27 6.08 17.52
N ASP A 6 0.04 6.31 17.54
CA ASP A 6 0.63 7.65 17.71
C ASP A 6 0.39 8.56 16.50
N SER A 7 -0.02 8.01 15.35
CA SER A 7 -0.43 8.77 14.17
C SER A 7 -1.78 9.48 14.34
N ASN A 8 -2.51 9.22 15.44
CA ASN A 8 -3.85 9.75 15.72
C ASN A 8 -4.89 9.41 14.65
N THR A 9 -4.75 8.26 13.97
CA THR A 9 -5.80 7.76 13.07
C THR A 9 -7.12 7.58 13.83
N LYS A 10 -8.22 8.00 13.23
CA LYS A 10 -9.57 7.80 13.82
C LYS A 10 -10.14 6.40 13.57
N TYR A 11 -9.48 5.61 12.71
CA TYR A 11 -9.98 4.30 12.29
C TYR A 11 -9.58 3.19 13.25
N ARG A 12 -10.34 2.08 13.18
CA ARG A 12 -10.07 0.89 13.98
C ARG A 12 -8.72 0.27 13.59
N ARG A 13 -8.00 -0.20 14.59
CA ARG A 13 -6.70 -0.82 14.44
C ARG A 13 -6.86 -2.31 14.67
N MET A 14 -6.44 -3.12 13.70
CA MET A 14 -6.58 -4.57 13.73
C MET A 14 -5.23 -5.24 13.48
N VAL A 15 -4.96 -6.34 14.16
CA VAL A 15 -3.87 -7.27 13.82
C VAL A 15 -4.51 -8.59 13.40
N ILE A 16 -4.22 -9.00 12.17
CA ILE A 16 -4.69 -10.26 11.61
C ILE A 16 -3.60 -11.31 11.84
N VAL A 17 -3.96 -12.42 12.48
CA VAL A 17 -3.03 -13.52 12.76
C VAL A 17 -3.66 -14.88 12.44
N PRO A 18 -2.87 -15.89 12.05
CA PRO A 18 -3.31 -17.28 12.07
C PRO A 18 -3.86 -17.68 13.44
N GLN A 19 -4.74 -18.68 13.49
CA GLN A 19 -5.29 -19.21 14.76
C GLN A 19 -4.19 -19.53 15.80
N ASP A 20 -3.10 -20.12 15.35
CA ASP A 20 -1.92 -20.52 16.11
C ASP A 20 -0.73 -19.54 15.98
N GLY A 21 -0.93 -18.38 15.32
CA GLY A 21 0.14 -17.48 14.94
C GLY A 21 0.60 -16.49 16.00
N LEU A 22 -0.09 -16.40 17.14
CA LEU A 22 0.20 -15.40 18.18
C LEU A 22 0.33 -16.04 19.57
N GLN A 23 1.53 -15.89 20.15
CA GLN A 23 1.83 -16.29 21.53
C GLN A 23 1.18 -15.34 22.54
N GLU A 24 0.82 -15.87 23.72
CA GLU A 24 0.18 -15.09 24.80
C GLU A 24 1.02 -13.89 25.27
N SER A 25 2.35 -14.04 25.28
CA SER A 25 3.28 -12.96 25.66
C SER A 25 3.21 -11.79 24.68
N SER A 26 3.21 -12.08 23.38
CA SER A 26 3.08 -11.09 22.30
C SER A 26 1.70 -10.43 22.30
N GLU A 27 0.63 -11.21 22.54
CA GLU A 27 -0.72 -10.69 22.69
C GLU A 27 -0.81 -9.68 23.85
N ARG A 28 -0.24 -10.03 25.01
CA ARG A 28 -0.18 -9.13 26.17
C ARG A 28 0.62 -7.85 25.88
N ALA A 29 1.73 -7.96 25.14
CA ALA A 29 2.52 -6.80 24.75
C ALA A 29 1.75 -5.87 23.80
N LEU A 30 1.11 -6.43 22.77
CA LEU A 30 0.28 -5.68 21.82
C LEU A 30 -0.88 -4.94 22.50
N LYS A 31 -1.60 -5.62 23.39
CA LYS A 31 -2.68 -5.04 24.19
C LYS A 31 -2.18 -4.02 25.22
N GLY A 32 -0.96 -4.19 25.73
CA GLY A 32 -0.32 -3.22 26.63
C GLY A 32 0.04 -1.91 25.92
N ASP A 33 0.51 -2.00 24.68
CA ASP A 33 0.80 -0.82 23.85
C ASP A 33 -0.50 -0.10 23.41
N ASP A 34 -1.53 -0.88 23.09
CA ASP A 34 -2.78 -0.37 22.53
C ASP A 34 -4.00 -1.19 23.01
N PRO A 35 -4.72 -0.72 24.05
CA PRO A 35 -5.87 -1.44 24.61
C PRO A 35 -7.03 -1.63 23.61
N ASP A 36 -7.20 -0.67 22.70
CA ASP A 36 -8.27 -0.66 21.68
C ASP A 36 -7.95 -1.52 20.46
N LEU A 37 -6.75 -2.12 20.40
CA LEU A 37 -6.31 -2.94 19.29
C LEU A 37 -7.15 -4.22 19.18
N GLU A 38 -7.77 -4.47 18.03
CA GLU A 38 -8.49 -5.71 17.78
C GLU A 38 -7.52 -6.78 17.27
N ILE A 39 -7.54 -7.98 17.87
CA ILE A 39 -6.76 -9.12 17.39
C ILE A 39 -7.73 -10.07 16.70
N VAL A 40 -7.59 -10.21 15.39
CA VAL A 40 -8.45 -11.02 14.55
C VAL A 40 -7.71 -12.31 14.22
N ARG A 41 -8.16 -13.42 14.82
CA ARG A 41 -7.63 -14.76 14.55
C ARG A 41 -8.40 -15.36 13.38
N THR A 42 -7.73 -15.52 12.25
CA THR A 42 -8.35 -15.99 11.01
C THR A 42 -7.91 -17.42 10.68
N ASN A 43 -8.71 -18.11 9.87
CA ASN A 43 -8.40 -19.46 9.41
C ASN A 43 -7.40 -19.46 8.24
N ILE A 44 -6.23 -18.89 8.46
CA ILE A 44 -5.11 -18.91 7.51
C ILE A 44 -4.01 -19.84 8.03
N PRO A 45 -3.27 -20.52 7.14
CA PRO A 45 -2.15 -21.36 7.56
C PRO A 45 -1.01 -20.50 8.11
N ASN A 46 -0.45 -20.91 9.27
CA ASN A 46 0.81 -20.38 9.76
C ASN A 46 1.99 -20.99 8.98
N VAL A 47 2.30 -20.39 7.83
CA VAL A 47 3.30 -20.92 6.89
C VAL A 47 4.72 -20.95 7.49
N PHE A 48 5.00 -20.15 8.51
CA PHE A 48 6.31 -20.06 9.15
C PHE A 48 6.45 -20.92 10.42
N ALA A 49 5.43 -21.71 10.80
CA ALA A 49 5.50 -22.55 12.00
C ALA A 49 6.64 -23.59 11.93
N HIS A 50 6.87 -24.15 10.73
CA HIS A 50 7.82 -25.25 10.51
C HIS A 50 8.74 -25.04 9.30
N MET A 51 8.61 -23.91 8.60
CA MET A 51 9.38 -23.62 7.39
C MET A 51 10.32 -22.42 7.65
N PRO A 52 11.53 -22.42 7.08
CA PRO A 52 12.47 -21.31 7.26
C PRO A 52 11.99 -20.06 6.52
N LEU A 53 12.29 -18.88 7.08
CA LEU A 53 11.97 -17.58 6.46
C LEU A 53 12.65 -17.38 5.10
N THR A 54 13.73 -18.11 4.82
CA THR A 54 14.45 -18.04 3.54
C THR A 54 13.82 -18.89 2.44
N ASP A 55 12.82 -19.73 2.74
CA ASP A 55 12.16 -20.55 1.74
C ASP A 55 11.20 -19.71 0.88
N HIS A 56 11.51 -19.62 -0.41
CA HIS A 56 10.76 -18.82 -1.37
C HIS A 56 9.29 -19.23 -1.50
N ARG A 57 9.00 -20.54 -1.42
CA ARG A 57 7.63 -21.06 -1.50
C ARG A 57 6.82 -20.60 -0.29
N THR A 58 7.43 -20.62 0.89
CA THR A 58 6.82 -20.16 2.14
C THR A 58 6.48 -18.66 2.08
N GLN A 59 7.39 -17.85 1.52
CA GLN A 59 7.16 -16.42 1.32
C GLN A 59 6.01 -16.13 0.33
N LEU A 60 5.92 -16.91 -0.75
CA LEU A 60 4.79 -16.81 -1.68
C LEU A 60 3.45 -17.22 -1.03
N LEU A 61 3.44 -18.31 -0.24
CA LEU A 61 2.25 -18.71 0.51
C LEU A 61 1.86 -17.65 1.55
N HIS A 62 2.84 -17.01 2.19
CA HIS A 62 2.59 -15.87 3.08
C HIS A 62 1.93 -14.71 2.34
N MET A 63 2.42 -14.37 1.15
CA MET A 63 1.81 -13.34 0.30
C MET A 63 0.36 -13.69 -0.08
N ARG A 64 0.10 -14.97 -0.38
CA ARG A 64 -1.25 -15.48 -0.67
C ARG A 64 -2.20 -15.38 0.52
N ASN A 65 -1.70 -15.51 1.75
CA ASN A 65 -2.54 -15.34 2.94
C ASN A 65 -3.17 -13.95 3.05
N LYS A 66 -2.66 -12.92 2.36
CA LYS A 66 -3.29 -11.59 2.31
C LYS A 66 -4.70 -11.61 1.68
N LEU A 67 -5.04 -12.65 0.90
CA LEU A 67 -6.41 -12.86 0.39
C LEU A 67 -7.46 -12.98 1.51
N VAL A 68 -7.03 -13.26 2.75
CA VAL A 68 -7.90 -13.28 3.94
C VAL A 68 -8.71 -11.99 4.13
N ILE A 69 -8.23 -10.85 3.61
CA ILE A 69 -8.95 -9.58 3.69
C ILE A 69 -10.32 -9.65 3.01
N TRP A 70 -10.39 -10.41 1.90
CA TRP A 70 -11.63 -10.63 1.17
C TRP A 70 -12.37 -11.90 1.62
N ASP A 71 -11.65 -12.93 2.07
CA ASP A 71 -12.23 -14.24 2.35
C ASP A 71 -12.75 -14.39 3.79
N ASP A 72 -12.20 -13.65 4.77
CA ASP A 72 -12.64 -13.74 6.16
C ASP A 72 -13.94 -12.94 6.40
N PRO A 73 -14.99 -13.53 6.99
CA PRO A 73 -16.28 -12.85 7.19
C PRO A 73 -16.22 -11.58 8.05
N GLN A 74 -15.30 -11.52 9.03
CA GLN A 74 -15.18 -10.35 9.89
C GLN A 74 -14.53 -9.19 9.12
N ILE A 75 -13.50 -9.48 8.32
CA ILE A 75 -12.74 -8.46 7.58
C ILE A 75 -13.49 -8.02 6.32
N SER A 76 -14.12 -8.96 5.60
CA SER A 76 -14.89 -8.66 4.39
C SER A 76 -16.16 -7.85 4.64
N SER A 77 -16.65 -7.82 5.89
CA SER A 77 -17.74 -6.93 6.29
C SER A 77 -17.34 -5.45 6.38
N LEU A 78 -16.04 -5.13 6.32
CA LEU A 78 -15.53 -3.78 6.34
C LEU A 78 -15.71 -3.11 4.98
N LYS A 79 -16.11 -1.83 4.98
CA LYS A 79 -16.21 -1.05 3.73
C LYS A 79 -14.84 -0.79 3.11
N ARG A 80 -13.81 -0.59 3.94
CA ARG A 80 -12.46 -0.24 3.50
C ARG A 80 -11.42 -0.71 4.51
N VAL A 81 -10.32 -1.22 3.99
CA VAL A 81 -9.19 -1.74 4.75
C VAL A 81 -7.91 -1.13 4.20
N VAL A 82 -7.13 -0.50 5.07
CA VAL A 82 -5.73 -0.18 4.78
C VAL A 82 -4.90 -1.32 5.35
N TYR A 83 -4.31 -2.12 4.47
CA TYR A 83 -3.41 -3.19 4.84
C TYR A 83 -1.98 -2.68 4.95
N LEU A 84 -1.30 -3.05 6.03
CA LEU A 84 0.09 -2.72 6.30
C LEU A 84 0.83 -4.01 6.67
N ASP A 85 1.93 -4.29 5.97
CA ASP A 85 2.88 -5.32 6.42
C ASP A 85 3.51 -4.93 7.77
N PRO A 86 3.87 -5.90 8.62
CA PRO A 86 4.34 -5.66 10.00
C PRO A 86 5.65 -4.86 10.10
N GLU A 87 6.39 -4.77 9.00
CA GLU A 87 7.64 -4.00 8.91
C GLU A 87 7.43 -2.49 8.64
N ASN A 88 6.21 -2.05 8.34
CA ASN A 88 5.93 -0.64 8.11
C ASN A 88 5.94 0.18 9.40
N LEU A 89 6.58 1.34 9.34
CA LEU A 89 6.57 2.36 10.39
C LEU A 89 5.77 3.58 9.93
N VAL A 90 4.63 3.83 10.58
CA VAL A 90 3.79 5.00 10.30
C VAL A 90 4.35 6.25 10.96
N LEU A 91 4.66 7.27 10.17
CA LEU A 91 5.27 8.52 10.63
C LEU A 91 4.27 9.68 10.76
N ARG A 92 3.14 9.60 10.05
CA ARG A 92 2.09 10.61 10.00
C ARG A 92 0.73 9.94 9.93
N ASN A 93 -0.32 10.70 10.20
CA ASN A 93 -1.70 10.24 10.06
C ASN A 93 -1.95 9.74 8.63
N LEU A 94 -2.64 8.60 8.49
CA LEU A 94 -2.93 7.91 7.23
C LEU A 94 -4.43 7.93 6.89
N ASP A 95 -5.23 8.80 7.51
CA ASP A 95 -6.68 8.78 7.32
C ASP A 95 -7.05 9.15 5.87
N GLU A 96 -6.23 9.96 5.21
CA GLU A 96 -6.44 10.40 3.83
C GLU A 96 -6.43 9.26 2.81
N ILE A 97 -5.60 8.23 2.99
CA ILE A 97 -5.53 7.11 2.03
C ILE A 97 -6.78 6.22 2.08
N PHE A 98 -7.62 6.33 3.13
CA PHE A 98 -8.95 5.72 3.11
C PHE A 98 -9.89 6.39 2.10
N ALA A 99 -9.55 7.54 1.51
CA ALA A 99 -10.32 8.10 0.40
C ALA A 99 -9.96 7.47 -0.95
N CYS A 100 -8.89 6.68 -1.02
CA CYS A 100 -8.49 5.99 -2.25
C CYS A 100 -9.59 5.01 -2.73
N HIS A 101 -9.54 4.62 -3.99
CA HIS A 101 -10.59 3.86 -4.66
C HIS A 101 -10.67 2.39 -4.22
N GLN A 102 -11.26 1.51 -5.04
CA GLN A 102 -11.53 0.12 -4.65
C GLN A 102 -10.25 -0.67 -4.35
N PHE A 103 -9.17 -0.44 -5.09
CA PHE A 103 -7.89 -1.06 -4.82
C PHE A 103 -6.71 -0.13 -5.14
N CYS A 104 -5.90 0.17 -4.14
CA CYS A 104 -4.74 1.04 -4.31
C CYS A 104 -3.46 0.39 -3.79
N ALA A 105 -2.37 0.62 -4.50
CA ALA A 105 -1.04 0.13 -4.18
C ALA A 105 -0.03 1.24 -4.42
N VAL A 106 1.09 1.21 -3.70
CA VAL A 106 2.14 2.21 -3.84
C VAL A 106 2.93 1.98 -5.13
N ASP A 107 2.92 3.00 -5.98
CA ASP A 107 3.79 3.14 -7.13
C ASP A 107 5.18 3.59 -6.64
N ASN A 108 6.21 2.80 -6.95
CA ASN A 108 7.57 3.08 -6.51
C ASN A 108 8.32 4.07 -7.43
N GLY A 109 7.65 4.56 -8.47
CA GLY A 109 8.11 5.64 -9.34
C GLY A 109 9.26 5.30 -10.29
N GLN A 110 9.81 4.07 -10.25
CA GLN A 110 10.92 3.65 -11.12
C GLN A 110 10.87 2.20 -11.61
N SER A 111 9.77 1.47 -11.46
CA SER A 111 9.83 0.05 -11.82
C SER A 111 8.47 -0.54 -12.11
N VAL A 112 8.50 -1.58 -12.95
CA VAL A 112 7.39 -2.41 -13.44
C VAL A 112 6.74 -3.23 -12.30
N VAL A 113 6.78 -2.73 -11.05
CA VAL A 113 6.42 -3.45 -9.83
C VAL A 113 5.78 -2.52 -8.80
N TYR A 114 4.69 -3.00 -8.20
CA TYR A 114 3.95 -2.30 -7.15
C TYR A 114 4.28 -2.88 -5.78
N SER A 115 4.29 -2.03 -4.75
CA SER A 115 4.52 -2.49 -3.38
C SER A 115 3.25 -3.13 -2.81
N ASN A 116 3.42 -4.30 -2.19
CA ASN A 116 2.43 -5.03 -1.43
C ASN A 116 2.49 -4.72 0.08
N GLY A 117 3.39 -3.82 0.49
CA GLY A 117 3.58 -3.45 1.89
C GLY A 117 2.49 -2.54 2.43
N LEU A 118 1.90 -1.71 1.56
CA LEU A 118 0.77 -0.83 1.85
C LEU A 118 -0.26 -0.97 0.74
N LEU A 119 -1.45 -1.44 1.09
CA LEU A 119 -2.59 -1.55 0.16
C LEU A 119 -3.81 -0.87 0.75
N VAL A 120 -4.63 -0.25 -0.11
CA VAL A 120 -5.99 0.17 0.25
C VAL A 120 -6.96 -0.73 -0.50
N ILE A 121 -7.86 -1.38 0.22
CA ILE A 121 -8.73 -2.42 -0.32
C ILE A 121 -10.16 -2.11 0.09
N SER A 122 -11.08 -2.21 -0.87
CA SER A 122 -12.53 -2.31 -0.62
C SER A 122 -12.91 -3.78 -0.74
N PRO A 123 -13.16 -4.50 0.38
CA PRO A 123 -13.38 -5.95 0.38
C PRO A 123 -14.59 -6.43 -0.43
N ASP A 124 -15.54 -5.55 -0.73
CA ASP A 124 -16.69 -5.81 -1.60
C ASP A 124 -16.33 -5.87 -3.09
N SER A 125 -15.16 -5.36 -3.49
CA SER A 125 -14.68 -5.41 -4.87
C SER A 125 -14.13 -6.80 -5.23
N ILE A 126 -14.98 -7.61 -5.86
CA ILE A 126 -14.60 -8.90 -6.44
C ILE A 126 -13.54 -8.72 -7.54
N VAL A 127 -13.58 -7.61 -8.28
CA VAL A 127 -12.60 -7.30 -9.33
C VAL A 127 -11.21 -7.11 -8.72
N ALA A 128 -11.11 -6.33 -7.63
CA ALA A 128 -9.84 -6.16 -6.90
C ALA A 128 -9.33 -7.49 -6.34
N ARG A 129 -10.21 -8.31 -5.76
CA ARG A 129 -9.87 -9.63 -5.24
C ARG A 129 -9.28 -10.53 -6.32
N ASN A 130 -9.95 -10.62 -7.47
CA ASN A 130 -9.52 -11.47 -8.58
C ASN A 130 -8.20 -10.97 -9.16
N LEU A 131 -8.05 -9.66 -9.36
CA LEU A 131 -6.79 -9.07 -9.83
C LEU A 131 -5.61 -9.42 -8.90
N TYR A 132 -5.80 -9.30 -7.59
CA TYR A 132 -4.77 -9.65 -6.61
C TYR A 132 -4.48 -11.16 -6.60
N SER A 133 -5.52 -12.00 -6.67
CA SER A 133 -5.38 -13.47 -6.76
C SER A 133 -4.63 -13.89 -8.02
N ASP A 134 -5.00 -13.36 -9.18
CA ASP A 134 -4.40 -13.68 -10.47
C ASP A 134 -2.94 -13.22 -10.53
N ALA A 135 -2.62 -12.05 -9.95
CA ALA A 135 -1.25 -11.59 -9.82
C ALA A 135 -0.39 -12.59 -9.03
N ILE A 136 -0.87 -13.08 -7.88
CA ILE A 136 -0.16 -14.07 -7.06
C ILE A 136 -0.08 -15.44 -7.74
N ASP A 137 -1.20 -15.94 -8.25
CA ASP A 137 -1.27 -17.26 -8.88
C ASP A 137 -0.41 -17.30 -10.16
N GLY A 138 -0.34 -16.19 -10.90
CA GLY A 138 0.59 -15.98 -12.00
C GLY A 138 2.05 -16.17 -11.58
N PHE A 139 2.47 -15.63 -10.42
CA PHE A 139 3.81 -15.90 -9.87
C PHE A 139 4.01 -17.36 -9.47
N MET A 140 3.01 -17.97 -8.84
CA MET A 140 3.06 -19.36 -8.39
C MET A 140 3.21 -20.34 -9.57
N ILE A 141 2.54 -20.07 -10.69
CA ILE A 141 2.53 -20.93 -11.88
C ILE A 141 3.77 -20.70 -12.74
N THR A 142 4.13 -19.43 -12.98
CA THR A 142 5.16 -19.13 -14.00
C THR A 142 6.57 -19.49 -13.55
N GLY A 143 6.84 -19.63 -12.25
CA GLY A 143 8.05 -20.25 -11.70
C GLY A 143 9.37 -19.72 -12.26
N ARG A 144 9.37 -18.57 -12.93
CA ARG A 144 10.58 -18.04 -13.56
C ARG A 144 11.50 -17.57 -12.46
N GLU A 145 12.79 -17.75 -12.71
CA GLU A 145 13.94 -17.22 -11.97
C GLU A 145 13.96 -15.68 -11.91
N TYR A 146 12.81 -15.00 -11.85
CA TYR A 146 12.77 -13.64 -11.36
C TYR A 146 13.33 -13.68 -9.96
N ASN A 147 14.44 -12.97 -9.77
CA ASN A 147 15.21 -12.90 -8.54
C ASN A 147 14.24 -12.71 -7.36
N TYR A 148 13.94 -13.82 -6.66
CA TYR A 148 12.88 -13.94 -5.66
C TYR A 148 13.01 -12.88 -4.55
N ILE A 149 14.18 -12.25 -4.44
CA ILE A 149 14.49 -11.13 -3.57
C ILE A 149 13.44 -10.01 -3.70
N GLY A 150 13.04 -9.62 -4.91
CA GLY A 150 12.02 -8.55 -5.08
C GLY A 150 10.63 -8.97 -4.56
N ILE A 151 10.26 -10.24 -4.76
CA ILE A 151 8.97 -10.77 -4.28
C ILE A 151 8.99 -10.95 -2.76
N ILE A 152 10.11 -11.41 -2.18
CA ILE A 152 10.33 -11.46 -0.74
C ILE A 152 10.27 -10.06 -0.12
N GLN A 153 10.70 -9.04 -0.84
CA GLN A 153 10.63 -7.63 -0.42
C GLN A 153 9.24 -6.99 -0.66
N GLY A 154 8.25 -7.80 -1.05
CA GLY A 154 6.86 -7.35 -1.17
C GLY A 154 6.55 -6.66 -2.50
N PHE A 155 7.26 -6.93 -3.59
CA PHE A 155 6.94 -6.35 -4.90
C PHE A 155 6.16 -7.33 -5.80
N MET A 156 5.13 -6.82 -6.48
CA MET A 156 4.24 -7.61 -7.35
C MET A 156 4.21 -7.07 -8.79
N PRO A 157 5.08 -7.57 -9.68
CA PRO A 157 5.02 -7.26 -11.10
C PRO A 157 3.66 -7.59 -11.78
N GLY A 158 2.93 -8.59 -11.29
CA GLY A 158 1.63 -9.00 -11.87
C GLY A 158 0.52 -7.95 -11.75
N LEU A 159 0.71 -6.94 -10.89
CA LEU A 159 -0.19 -5.79 -10.82
C LEU A 159 0.12 -4.70 -11.86
N PHE A 160 1.27 -4.77 -12.51
CA PHE A 160 1.75 -3.68 -13.35
C PHE A 160 0.77 -3.29 -14.46
N GLU A 161 0.27 -4.28 -15.19
CA GLU A 161 -0.65 -4.07 -16.32
C GLU A 161 -1.94 -3.36 -15.89
N ALA A 162 -2.44 -3.63 -14.68
CA ALA A 162 -3.64 -3.00 -14.17
C ALA A 162 -3.39 -1.56 -13.66
N PHE A 163 -2.23 -1.31 -13.04
CA PHE A 163 -1.97 -0.04 -12.36
C PHE A 163 -1.26 1.00 -13.23
N GLU A 164 -0.50 0.63 -14.26
CA GLU A 164 0.31 1.58 -15.03
C GLU A 164 -0.52 2.68 -15.70
N GLU A 165 -1.66 2.30 -16.28
CA GLU A 165 -2.61 3.23 -16.92
C GLU A 165 -3.62 3.81 -15.91
N SER A 166 -3.56 3.40 -14.64
CA SER A 166 -4.50 3.86 -13.65
C SER A 166 -4.11 5.22 -13.07
N PRO A 167 -5.09 6.04 -12.68
CA PRO A 167 -4.81 7.39 -12.21
C PRO A 167 -4.08 7.38 -10.85
N LEU A 168 -3.24 8.39 -10.64
CA LEU A 168 -2.59 8.64 -9.35
C LEU A 168 -3.61 9.21 -8.36
N PHE A 169 -3.58 8.72 -7.13
CA PHE A 169 -4.39 9.22 -6.04
C PHE A 169 -3.84 10.55 -5.51
N PHE A 170 -4.68 11.58 -5.53
CA PHE A 170 -4.43 12.87 -4.89
C PHE A 170 -5.61 13.23 -3.98
N LEU A 171 -5.30 13.65 -2.75
CA LEU A 171 -6.31 14.16 -1.82
C LEU A 171 -6.79 15.52 -2.36
N GLY A 172 -8.07 15.59 -2.76
CA GLY A 172 -8.64 16.75 -3.46
C GLY A 172 -9.13 16.43 -4.88
N TRP A 173 -8.99 15.19 -5.35
CA TRP A 173 -9.76 14.72 -6.50
C TRP A 173 -11.15 14.27 -6.04
N ASP A 174 -11.91 15.23 -5.51
CA ASP A 174 -13.35 15.17 -5.65
C ASP A 174 -13.60 15.59 -7.11
N GLY A 175 -14.05 14.68 -7.96
CA GLY A 175 -14.59 15.04 -9.27
C GLY A 175 -15.90 15.82 -9.16
N ASP A 176 -16.01 16.69 -8.15
CA ASP A 176 -17.24 17.33 -7.69
C ASP A 176 -16.99 18.69 -7.00
N ASP A 177 -15.89 19.38 -7.32
CA ASP A 177 -15.69 20.77 -6.90
C ASP A 177 -16.19 21.74 -7.99
N ASN A 178 -17.52 21.89 -8.02
CA ASN A 178 -18.18 23.05 -8.64
C ASN A 178 -17.75 24.32 -7.87
N GLY A 179 -16.74 25.03 -8.38
CA GLY A 179 -16.27 26.22 -7.67
C GLY A 179 -15.29 27.18 -8.35
N GLU A 180 -14.93 27.01 -9.63
CA GLU A 180 -14.18 28.05 -10.34
C GLU A 180 -15.07 28.80 -11.33
N GLU A 181 -15.44 30.04 -10.97
CA GLU A 181 -15.88 31.07 -11.90
C GLU A 181 -14.77 31.29 -12.95
N SER A 182 -14.91 30.65 -14.10
CA SER A 182 -14.16 30.96 -15.30
C SER A 182 -14.94 31.96 -16.15
N ASP A 183 -14.46 33.19 -16.16
CA ASP A 183 -14.90 34.23 -17.08
C ASP A 183 -14.63 33.78 -18.53
N GLY A 184 -15.73 33.47 -19.23
CA GLY A 184 -15.94 33.43 -20.68
C GLY A 184 -14.73 33.27 -21.62
N ALA A 185 -14.66 32.10 -22.26
CA ALA A 185 -14.46 32.00 -23.70
C ALA A 185 -15.05 30.69 -24.23
N ASP A 186 -16.07 30.86 -25.07
CA ASP A 186 -16.74 29.86 -25.90
C ASP A 186 -15.73 29.22 -26.87
N ASP A 187 -15.57 27.90 -26.79
CA ASP A 187 -15.29 27.04 -27.95
C ASP A 187 -15.65 25.59 -27.55
N GLY A 188 -16.68 25.06 -28.22
CA GLY A 188 -17.27 23.77 -27.92
C GLY A 188 -16.34 22.60 -28.18
N ASP A 189 -16.26 21.72 -27.20
CA ASP A 189 -16.09 20.29 -27.40
C ASP A 189 -16.81 19.59 -26.24
N ASP A 190 -17.69 18.64 -26.56
CA ASP A 190 -18.47 17.86 -25.59
C ASP A 190 -17.52 16.95 -24.79
N ALA A 191 -16.83 17.51 -23.79
CA ALA A 191 -16.11 16.74 -22.78
C ALA A 191 -17.14 16.17 -21.81
N VAL A 192 -17.65 14.99 -22.14
CA VAL A 192 -18.43 14.15 -21.22
C VAL A 192 -17.53 13.88 -20.02
N ASP A 193 -17.92 14.36 -18.83
CA ASP A 193 -17.22 14.10 -17.58
C ASP A 193 -16.92 12.58 -17.47
N ALA A 194 -15.64 12.24 -17.55
CA ALA A 194 -15.20 10.87 -17.41
C ALA A 194 -15.43 10.44 -15.97
N VAL A 195 -16.60 9.85 -15.70
CA VAL A 195 -16.86 9.10 -14.47
C VAL A 195 -15.67 8.14 -14.31
N ASP A 196 -14.91 8.30 -13.22
CA ASP A 196 -13.74 7.47 -12.96
C ASP A 196 -14.19 6.01 -12.78
N VAL A 197 -14.09 5.24 -13.86
CA VAL A 197 -14.45 3.81 -13.91
C VAL A 197 -13.29 2.93 -13.42
N SER A 198 -12.14 3.53 -13.07
CA SER A 198 -10.96 2.75 -12.72
C SER A 198 -11.13 2.11 -11.35
N VAL A 199 -11.18 0.77 -11.31
CA VAL A 199 -11.19 0.00 -10.05
C VAL A 199 -9.92 0.22 -9.24
N VAL A 200 -8.81 0.55 -9.91
CA VAL A 200 -7.49 0.68 -9.28
C VAL A 200 -6.94 2.10 -9.35
N HIS A 201 -6.22 2.53 -8.31
CA HIS A 201 -5.51 3.81 -8.30
C HIS A 201 -4.09 3.64 -7.75
N ARG A 202 -3.16 4.40 -8.28
CA ARG A 202 -1.77 4.41 -7.81
C ARG A 202 -1.62 5.33 -6.62
N LEU A 203 -1.11 4.82 -5.51
CA LEU A 203 -0.63 5.67 -4.42
C LEU A 203 0.76 6.21 -4.79
N PRO A 204 0.99 7.52 -4.70
CA PRO A 204 2.32 8.10 -4.86
C PRO A 204 3.39 7.45 -3.98
N PHE A 205 4.62 7.36 -4.50
CA PHE A 205 5.76 6.69 -3.84
C PHE A 205 6.07 7.19 -2.42
N TYR A 206 5.70 8.43 -2.07
CA TYR A 206 5.97 8.99 -0.75
C TYR A 206 5.06 8.41 0.35
N TYR A 207 4.00 7.68 0.00
CA TYR A 207 3.15 7.00 0.99
C TYR A 207 3.81 5.75 1.58
N SER A 208 4.72 5.11 0.86
CA SER A 208 5.59 4.06 1.41
C SER A 208 6.92 4.04 0.69
N ILE A 209 7.98 4.42 1.41
CA ILE A 209 9.34 4.43 0.87
C ILE A 209 9.99 3.09 1.21
N ASN A 210 10.06 2.21 0.23
CA ASN A 210 10.78 0.93 0.37
C ASN A 210 12.28 1.11 0.07
N HIS A 211 13.13 0.30 0.70
CA HIS A 211 14.60 0.41 0.63
C HIS A 211 15.16 0.22 -0.78
N MET A 212 14.49 -0.51 -1.69
CA MET A 212 14.99 -0.67 -3.07
C MET A 212 15.05 0.66 -3.83
N VAL A 213 14.06 1.54 -3.66
CA VAL A 213 14.07 2.89 -4.27
C VAL A 213 15.14 3.78 -3.63
N PHE A 214 15.46 3.51 -2.37
CA PHE A 214 16.41 4.28 -1.58
C PHE A 214 17.87 4.06 -2.04
N TYR A 215 18.22 2.84 -2.47
CA TYR A 215 19.60 2.50 -2.85
C TYR A 215 20.02 3.02 -4.23
N GLU A 216 19.15 3.03 -5.23
CA GLU A 216 19.51 3.58 -6.55
C GLU A 216 19.72 5.10 -6.53
N ARG A 217 19.16 5.79 -5.52
CA ARG A 217 19.26 7.26 -5.40
C ARG A 217 20.33 7.75 -4.42
N MET A 218 21.04 6.86 -3.71
CA MET A 218 22.21 7.10 -2.82
C MET A 218 22.36 8.51 -2.20
N ASN A 219 21.27 9.11 -1.71
CA ASN A 219 21.37 10.44 -1.11
C ASN A 219 20.29 10.68 -0.05
N TRP A 220 20.73 10.75 1.21
CA TRP A 220 19.90 11.15 2.35
C TRP A 220 19.57 12.66 2.33
N ASP A 221 20.17 13.45 1.43
CA ASP A 221 20.02 14.91 1.39
C ASP A 221 18.61 15.40 1.02
N LEU A 222 17.72 14.55 0.48
CA LEU A 222 16.34 14.91 0.17
C LEU A 222 15.48 15.20 1.42
N TYR A 223 15.89 14.71 2.60
CA TYR A 223 15.20 14.95 3.88
C TYR A 223 15.90 15.95 4.78
N LYS A 224 16.98 16.59 4.31
CA LYS A 224 17.46 17.80 4.96
C LYS A 224 16.48 18.91 4.60
N CYS A 225 15.55 19.20 5.51
CA CYS A 225 14.94 20.51 5.63
C CYS A 225 16.07 21.53 5.85
N LYS A 226 16.80 21.89 4.79
CA LYS A 226 17.73 23.01 4.82
C LYS A 226 16.87 24.26 4.90
N ASP A 227 17.09 25.01 5.97
CA ASP A 227 16.54 26.33 6.20
C ASP A 227 16.37 27.12 4.90
N LYS A 228 15.21 27.76 4.74
CA LYS A 228 14.77 28.55 3.58
C LYS A 228 15.68 29.76 3.22
N ASN A 229 16.93 29.81 3.66
CA ASN A 229 17.82 30.96 3.54
C ASN A 229 19.03 30.76 2.61
N LEU A 230 19.18 29.62 1.92
CA LEU A 230 20.32 29.38 1.01
C LEU A 230 20.06 29.70 -0.47
N ALA A 231 18.91 30.26 -0.82
CA ALA A 231 18.63 30.79 -2.16
C ALA A 231 19.25 32.20 -2.38
N LYS A 232 20.52 32.39 -2.02
CA LYS A 232 21.31 33.55 -2.47
C LYS A 232 22.67 33.09 -3.00
N GLY A 233 22.65 32.79 -4.30
CA GLY A 233 23.71 33.03 -5.27
C GLY A 233 25.16 32.70 -4.92
N ARG A 234 25.69 31.65 -5.56
CA ARG A 234 26.89 31.77 -6.41
C ARG A 234 27.10 30.47 -7.20
N SER A 235 27.17 30.64 -8.52
CA SER A 235 27.64 29.64 -9.48
C SER A 235 29.11 29.31 -9.19
N LEU A 236 29.43 28.03 -8.97
CA LEU A 236 30.80 27.55 -8.97
C LEU A 236 31.07 26.86 -10.31
N VAL A 237 31.99 27.45 -11.05
CA VAL A 237 32.58 26.93 -12.30
C VAL A 237 33.58 25.81 -11.93
N PRO A 238 33.64 24.70 -12.69
CA PRO A 238 34.54 23.59 -12.37
C PRO A 238 35.96 23.88 -12.85
N TYR A 239 36.94 23.46 -12.04
CA TYR A 239 38.31 23.11 -12.46
C TYR A 239 38.52 21.64 -12.14
#